data_AF-A0A2U0SZL9-F1
#
_entry.id   AF-A0A2U0SZL9-F1
#
_cell.length_a   1.000
_cell.length_b   1.000
_cell.length_c   1.000
_cell.angle_alpha   90.00
_cell.angle_beta   90.00
_cell.angle_gamma   90.00
#
_symmetry.space_group_name_H-M   'P 1'
#
loop_
_entity.id
_entity.type
_entity.pdbx_description
1 polymer ?
#
loop_
_entity_poly.entity_id
_entity_poly.type
_entity_poly.pdbx_seq_one_letter_code
_entity_poly.pdbx_strand_id
1 'polypeptide(L)'
;MDTLKIVSTDPHTQGPFVVINKSDFNPDVHELYGDQDLGAPSERAPTMAELLAARDQLLERERELGAEKEHVAEQARANEAEAQRLRDEAASLQAAKDAAAAQSQVAPATATAEKPAKVAKA
;
A
#
# COMPACT_ATOMS: atom_id res chain seq x y z
N MET A 1 -3.70 33.02 24.88
CA MET A 1 -5.12 33.15 24.46
C MET A 1 -5.17 34.37 23.59
N ASP A 2 -5.38 34.17 22.29
CA ASP A 2 -5.43 35.28 21.33
C ASP A 2 -6.86 35.80 21.26
N THR A 3 -7.04 37.11 21.37
CA THR A 3 -8.36 37.76 21.37
C THR A 3 -8.46 38.77 20.23
N LEU A 4 -9.66 38.95 19.70
CA LEU A 4 -9.98 39.86 18.60
C LEU A 4 -11.11 40.79 19.02
N LYS A 5 -11.16 42.01 18.46
CA LYS A 5 -12.33 42.90 18.62
C LYS A 5 -13.25 42.77 17.42
N ILE A 6 -14.52 42.53 17.69
CA ILE A 6 -15.58 42.45 16.69
C ILE A 6 -16.56 43.60 16.87
N VAL A 7 -17.26 43.97 15.80
CA VAL A 7 -18.35 44.96 15.83
C VAL A 7 -19.43 44.46 16.78
N SER A 8 -19.83 45.31 17.73
CA SER A 8 -20.88 44.97 18.68
C SER A 8 -22.25 44.91 18.01
N THR A 9 -23.04 43.88 18.31
CA THR A 9 -24.44 43.77 17.88
C THR A 9 -25.38 44.66 18.70
N ASP A 10 -24.97 45.07 19.91
CA ASP A 10 -25.68 46.05 20.74
C ASP A 10 -24.73 47.18 21.18
N PRO A 11 -24.56 48.21 20.34
CA PRO A 11 -23.65 49.31 20.64
C PRO A 11 -24.14 50.22 21.78
N HIS A 12 -25.43 50.17 22.14
CA HIS A 12 -26.00 51.04 23.17
C HIS A 12 -25.68 50.54 24.59
N THR A 13 -25.55 49.23 24.77
CA THR A 13 -25.25 48.64 26.09
C THR A 13 -23.79 48.16 26.21
N GLN A 14 -23.20 47.65 25.13
CA GLN A 14 -21.86 47.05 25.16
C GLN A 14 -20.77 47.96 24.57
N GLY A 15 -21.15 49.09 23.98
CA GLY A 15 -20.24 49.96 23.25
C GLY A 15 -19.94 49.46 21.84
N PRO A 16 -19.07 50.15 21.07
CA PRO A 16 -18.94 49.93 19.63
C PRO A 16 -18.28 48.60 19.24
N PHE A 17 -17.60 47.93 20.17
CA PHE A 17 -16.94 46.64 19.93
C PHE A 17 -17.02 45.71 21.14
N VAL A 18 -16.91 44.41 20.88
CA VAL A 18 -16.78 43.36 21.89
C VAL A 18 -15.49 42.59 21.67
N VAL A 19 -14.82 42.18 22.75
CA VAL A 19 -13.61 41.36 22.70
C VAL A 19 -14.00 39.89 22.83
N ILE A 20 -13.61 39.06 21.87
CA ILE A 20 -13.86 37.61 21.87
C ILE A 20 -12.54 36.86 21.72
N ASN A 21 -12.53 35.56 22.03
CA ASN A 21 -11.38 34.72 21.69
C ASN A 21 -11.32 34.49 20.18
N LYS A 22 -10.11 34.37 19.64
CA LYS A 22 -9.90 34.04 18.23
C LYS A 22 -10.53 32.69 17.83
N SER A 23 -10.64 31.76 18.76
CA SER A 23 -11.33 30.47 18.56
C SER A 23 -12.83 30.60 18.36
N ASP A 24 -13.44 31.66 18.90
CA ASP A 24 -14.88 31.87 18.91
C ASP A 24 -15.30 32.83 17.78
N PHE A 25 -14.34 33.25 16.94
CA PHE A 25 -14.60 34.11 15.78
C PHE A 25 -15.25 33.31 14.64
N ASN A 26 -16.39 33.80 14.16
CA ASN A 26 -17.08 33.26 13.00
C ASN A 26 -17.26 34.38 11.96
N PRO A 27 -16.63 34.32 10.78
CA PRO A 27 -16.72 35.38 9.77
C PRO A 27 -18.13 35.56 9.18
N ASP A 28 -19.02 34.58 9.31
CA ASP A 28 -20.40 34.69 8.82
C ASP A 28 -21.30 35.50 9.77
N VAL A 29 -20.88 35.66 11.04
CA VAL A 29 -21.67 36.30 12.11
C VAL A 29 -20.97 37.52 12.69
N HIS A 30 -19.64 37.51 12.73
CA HIS A 30 -18.82 38.53 13.36
C HIS A 30 -18.06 39.35 12.33
N GLU A 31 -18.27 40.65 12.35
CA GLU A 31 -17.46 41.62 11.60
C GLU A 31 -16.31 42.11 12.49
N LEU A 32 -15.10 42.24 11.96
CA LEU A 32 -13.96 42.75 12.72
C LEU A 32 -14.09 44.25 12.95
N TYR A 33 -13.80 44.70 14.17
CA TYR A 33 -13.84 46.11 14.48
C TYR A 33 -12.51 46.79 14.08
N GLY A 34 -12.58 47.63 13.05
CA GLY A 34 -11.44 48.34 12.45
C GLY A 34 -10.60 47.46 11.51
N ASP A 35 -9.41 47.94 11.14
CA ASP A 35 -8.48 47.23 10.24
C ASP A 35 -7.67 46.13 10.97
N GLN A 36 -8.33 45.34 11.81
CA GLN A 36 -7.69 44.22 12.48
C GLN A 36 -7.40 43.10 11.49
N ASP A 37 -6.12 42.88 11.22
CA ASP A 37 -5.65 41.70 10.51
C ASP A 37 -5.83 40.48 11.41
N LEU A 38 -6.55 39.46 10.93
CA LEU A 38 -6.73 38.17 11.61
C LEU A 38 -5.41 37.43 11.80
N GLY A 39 -4.31 37.97 11.28
CA GLY A 39 -3.01 37.33 11.28
C GLY A 39 -3.19 36.03 10.53
N ALA A 40 -3.24 36.13 9.20
CA ALA A 40 -2.92 34.97 8.37
C ALA A 40 -1.66 34.35 9.00
N PRO A 41 -1.62 33.03 9.27
CA PRO A 41 -0.40 32.41 9.76
C PRO A 41 0.66 32.81 8.76
N SER A 42 1.59 33.67 9.19
CA SER A 42 2.66 34.17 8.33
C SER A 42 3.68 33.05 8.23
N GLU A 43 3.26 31.90 7.69
CA GLU A 43 4.16 31.02 6.97
C GLU A 43 4.69 31.88 5.85
N ARG A 44 5.93 32.35 6.05
CA ARG A 44 6.70 33.06 5.04
C ARG A 44 6.47 32.36 3.71
N ALA A 45 5.93 33.07 2.73
CA ALA A 45 5.77 32.51 1.40
C ALA A 45 7.13 31.95 0.94
N PRO A 46 7.17 30.71 0.41
CA PRO A 46 8.41 30.09 -0.05
C PRO A 46 9.10 31.03 -1.03
N THR A 47 10.40 31.24 -0.81
CA THR A 47 11.23 31.99 -1.73
C THR A 47 11.40 31.20 -3.03
N MET A 48 11.67 31.90 -4.14
CA MET A 48 11.92 31.24 -5.43
C MET A 48 13.07 30.22 -5.35
N ALA A 49 14.08 30.49 -4.52
CA ALA A 49 15.19 29.56 -4.30
C ALA A 49 14.73 28.26 -3.62
N GLU A 50 13.85 28.35 -2.62
CA GLU A 50 13.28 27.17 -1.95
C GLU A 50 12.38 26.37 -2.88
N LEU A 51 11.61 27.03 -3.74
CA LEU A 51 10.78 26.35 -4.75
C LEU A 51 11.64 25.61 -5.79
N LEU A 52 12.73 26.23 -6.24
CA LEU A 52 13.67 25.58 -7.18
C LEU A 52 14.38 24.40 -6.52
N ALA A 53 14.83 24.54 -5.27
CA ALA A 53 15.44 23.45 -4.53
C ALA A 53 14.46 22.29 -4.30
N ALA A 54 13.20 22.59 -3.94
CA ALA A 54 12.16 21.59 -3.78
C ALA A 54 11.85 20.87 -5.10
N ARG A 55 11.82 21.60 -6.22
CA ARG A 55 11.66 21.00 -7.56
C ARG A 55 12.80 20.04 -7.89
N ASP A 56 14.04 20.44 -7.63
CA ASP A 56 15.20 19.61 -7.96
C ASP A 56 15.23 18.34 -7.08
N GLN A 57 14.86 18.43 -5.80
CA GLN A 57 14.65 17.28 -4.92
C GLN A 57 13.53 16.35 -5.42
N LEU A 58 12.44 16.93 -5.93
CA LEU A 58 11.33 16.15 -6.49
C LEU A 58 11.78 15.36 -7.72
N LEU A 59 12.55 15.97 -8.62
CA LEU A 59 13.10 15.30 -9.80
C LEU A 59 14.06 14.16 -9.45
N GLU A 60 14.83 14.30 -8.36
CA GLU A 60 15.70 13.23 -7.87
C GLU A 60 14.87 12.07 -7.30
N ARG A 61 13.88 12.35 -6.46
CA ARG A 61 12.92 11.35 -5.93
C ARG A 61 12.21 10.60 -7.05
N GLU A 62 11.80 11.29 -8.12
CA GLU A 62 11.14 10.66 -9.26
C GLU A 62 12.05 9.66 -9.98
N ARG A 63 13.35 9.97 -10.09
CA ARG A 63 14.34 9.03 -10.65
C ARG A 63 14.57 7.83 -9.74
N GLU A 64 14.71 8.05 -8.43
CA GLU A 64 14.83 6.98 -7.44
C GLU A 64 13.62 6.04 -7.51
N LEU A 65 12.42 6.61 -7.54
CA LEU A 65 11.17 5.86 -7.60
C LEU A 65 11.00 5.14 -8.95
N GLY A 66 11.52 5.70 -10.03
CA GLY A 66 11.62 5.03 -11.33
C GLY A 66 12.50 3.78 -11.26
N ALA A 67 13.71 3.93 -10.70
CA ALA A 67 14.65 2.82 -10.52
C ALA A 67 14.11 1.74 -9.58
N GLU A 68 13.45 2.13 -8.49
CA GLU A 68 12.84 1.19 -7.54
C GLU A 68 11.68 0.41 -8.18
N LYS A 69 10.84 1.08 -8.98
CA LYS A 69 9.79 0.40 -9.75
C LYS A 69 10.35 -0.61 -10.74
N GLU A 70 11.43 -0.27 -11.43
CA GLU A 70 12.11 -1.18 -12.35
C GLU A 70 12.65 -2.40 -11.60
N HIS A 71 13.36 -2.20 -10.49
CA HIS A 71 13.86 -3.28 -9.64
C HIS A 71 12.74 -4.20 -9.13
N VAL A 72 11.63 -3.63 -8.65
CA VAL A 72 10.46 -4.41 -8.22
C VAL A 72 9.85 -5.19 -9.39
N ALA A 73 9.78 -4.61 -10.59
CA ALA A 73 9.27 -5.30 -11.77
C ALA A 73 10.17 -6.46 -12.20
N GLU A 74 11.50 -6.28 -12.16
CA GLU A 74 12.46 -7.35 -12.43
C GLU A 74 12.35 -8.48 -11.40
N GLN A 75 12.26 -8.13 -10.11
CA GLN A 75 12.08 -9.11 -9.05
C GLN A 75 10.76 -9.87 -9.20
N ALA A 76 9.67 -9.19 -9.56
CA ALA A 76 8.38 -9.83 -9.81
C ALA A 76 8.48 -10.85 -10.96
N ARG A 77 9.17 -10.52 -12.06
CA ARG A 77 9.40 -11.44 -13.17
C ARG A 77 10.25 -12.63 -12.77
N ALA A 78 11.31 -12.41 -11.99
CA ALA A 78 12.15 -13.49 -11.49
C ALA A 78 11.35 -14.45 -10.58
N ASN A 79 10.56 -13.90 -9.66
CA ASN A 79 9.70 -14.66 -8.76
C ASN A 79 8.63 -15.44 -9.52
N GLU A 80 8.04 -14.85 -10.57
CA GLU A 80 7.05 -15.55 -11.42
C GLU A 80 7.68 -16.73 -12.17
N ALA A 81 8.89 -16.55 -12.72
CA ALA A 81 9.63 -17.62 -13.38
C ALA A 81 10.00 -18.76 -12.41
N GLU A 82 10.43 -18.42 -11.19
CA GLU A 82 10.73 -19.40 -10.15
C GLU A 82 9.46 -20.14 -9.68
N ALA A 83 8.36 -19.42 -9.46
CA ALA A 83 7.08 -20.00 -9.11
C ALA A 83 6.61 -21.00 -10.18
N GLN A 84 6.82 -20.70 -11.46
CA GLN A 84 6.48 -21.62 -12.53
C GLN A 84 7.34 -22.89 -12.50
N ARG A 85 8.66 -22.75 -12.30
CA ARG A 85 9.55 -23.92 -12.15
C ARG A 85 9.13 -24.82 -10.99
N LEU A 86 8.78 -24.24 -9.84
CA LEU A 86 8.30 -25.00 -8.68
C LEU A 86 6.99 -25.72 -8.95
N ARG A 87 6.07 -25.11 -9.72
CA ARG A 87 4.83 -25.79 -10.16
C ARG A 87 5.12 -26.97 -11.07
N ASP A 88 6.01 -26.79 -12.05
CA ASP A 88 6.38 -27.84 -12.99
C ASP A 88 7.08 -29.00 -12.26
N GLU A 89 7.98 -28.69 -11.34
CA GLU A 89 8.65 -29.68 -10.48
C GLU A 89 7.63 -30.43 -9.61
N ALA A 90 6.71 -29.72 -8.94
CA ALA A 90 5.67 -30.34 -8.13
C ALA A 90 4.76 -31.25 -8.96
N ALA A 91 4.39 -30.83 -10.19
CA ALA A 91 3.61 -31.66 -11.11
C ALA A 91 4.38 -32.93 -11.52
N SER A 92 5.68 -32.81 -11.80
CA SER A 92 6.52 -33.97 -12.14
C SER A 92 6.64 -34.97 -10.99
N LEU A 93 6.80 -34.47 -9.75
CA LEU A 93 6.85 -35.30 -8.56
C LEU A 93 5.52 -35.98 -8.28
N GLN A 94 4.39 -35.30 -8.53
CA GLN A 94 3.08 -35.90 -8.39
C GLN A 94 2.85 -37.00 -9.43
N ALA A 95 3.20 -36.75 -10.70
CA ALA A 95 3.12 -37.77 -11.74
C ALA A 95 3.98 -39.01 -11.42
N ALA A 96 5.18 -38.81 -10.86
CA ALA A 96 6.04 -39.90 -10.42
C ALA A 96 5.42 -40.70 -9.25
N LYS A 97 4.80 -40.02 -8.28
CA LYS A 97 4.07 -40.66 -7.18
C LYS A 97 2.89 -41.48 -7.70
N ASP A 98 2.11 -40.92 -8.62
CA ASP A 98 0.94 -41.59 -9.19
C ASP A 98 1.36 -42.82 -10.02
N ALA A 99 2.45 -42.73 -10.78
CA ALA A 99 3.02 -43.87 -11.51
C ALA A 99 3.50 -44.99 -10.58
N ALA A 100 4.17 -44.64 -9.46
CA ALA A 100 4.60 -45.60 -8.45
C ALA A 100 3.41 -46.28 -7.75
N ALA A 101 2.35 -45.51 -7.45
CA ALA A 101 1.11 -46.04 -6.88
C ALA A 101 0.40 -47.00 -7.84
N ALA A 102 0.32 -46.65 -9.13
CA ALA A 102 -0.24 -47.51 -10.17
C ALA A 102 0.55 -48.82 -10.32
N GLN A 103 1.89 -48.78 -10.29
CA GLN A 103 2.73 -50.00 -10.34
C GLN A 103 2.49 -50.93 -9.15
N SER A 104 2.30 -50.39 -7.94
CA SER A 104 1.99 -51.20 -6.75
C SER A 104 0.62 -51.86 -6.79
N GLN A 105 -0.36 -51.29 -7.51
CA GLN A 105 -1.70 -51.87 -7.67
C GLN A 105 -1.79 -52.98 -8.73
N VAL A 106 -0.85 -53.03 -9.68
CA VAL A 106 -0.81 -54.07 -10.74
C VAL A 106 -0.09 -55.35 -10.27
N ALA A 107 0.67 -55.28 -9.18
CA ALA A 107 1.44 -56.40 -8.64
C ALA A 107 0.67 -57.62 -8.08
N PRO A 108 -0.62 -57.57 -7.65
CA PRO A 108 -1.27 -58.78 -7.13
C PRO A 108 -1.83 -59.70 -8.23
N ALA A 109 -1.81 -59.30 -9.52
CA ALA A 109 -2.46 -60.07 -10.59
C ALA A 109 -1.55 -61.07 -11.34
N THR A 110 -0.22 -61.04 -11.15
CA THR A 110 0.71 -61.93 -11.86
C THR A 110 1.32 -63.04 -11.00
N ALA A 111 0.99 -63.12 -9.71
CA ALA A 111 1.55 -64.14 -8.80
C ALA A 111 0.76 -65.47 -8.71
N THR A 112 -0.40 -65.60 -9.37
CA THR A 112 -1.24 -66.83 -9.29
C THR A 112 -1.41 -67.57 -10.61
N ALA A 113 -0.35 -67.65 -11.42
CA ALA A 113 -0.37 -68.45 -12.65
C ALA A 113 0.92 -69.28 -12.85
N GLU A 114 1.48 -69.89 -11.81
CA GLU A 114 2.44 -70.98 -11.97
C GLU A 114 2.16 -72.10 -10.95
N LYS A 115 1.30 -73.05 -11.37
CA LYS A 115 1.20 -74.37 -10.72
C LYS A 115 1.98 -75.35 -11.59
N PRO A 116 3.12 -75.91 -11.15
CA PRO A 116 3.85 -76.90 -11.95
C PRO A 116 3.08 -78.22 -11.97
N ALA A 117 2.74 -78.70 -13.16
CA ALA A 117 2.20 -80.04 -13.37
C ALA A 117 3.28 -81.06 -13.03
N LYS A 118 3.14 -81.72 -11.87
CA LYS A 118 4.01 -82.82 -11.45
C LYS A 118 3.60 -84.08 -12.21
N VAL A 119 4.49 -84.55 -13.08
CA VAL A 119 4.49 -85.87 -13.70
C VAL A 119 4.30 -86.94 -12.62
N ALA A 120 3.23 -87.72 -12.72
CA ALA A 120 3.02 -88.93 -11.93
C ALA A 120 3.08 -90.14 -12.86
N LYS A 121 4.08 -90.97 -12.61
CA LYS A 121 4.39 -92.27 -13.20
C LYS A 121 3.39 -93.31 -12.68
N ALA A 122 2.79 -94.08 -13.57
CA ALA A 122 2.28 -95.44 -13.34
C ALA A 122 2.19 -96.15 -14.70
#